data_AF-A0A9E5U2W7-F1
#
_entry.id   AF-A0A9E5U2W7-F1
#
_cell.length_a   1.000
_cell.length_b   1.000
_cell.length_c   1.000
_cell.angle_alpha   90.00
_cell.angle_beta   90.00
_cell.angle_gamma   90.00
#
_symmetry.space_group_name_H-M   'P 1'
#
loop_
_entity.id
_entity.type
_entity.pdbx_description
1 polymer ?
#
loop_
_entity_poly.entity_id
_entity_poly.type
_entity_poly.pdbx_seq_one_letter_code
_entity_poly.pdbx_strand_id
1 'polypeptide(L)'
;WIHIGFQMVIFLAGLQAIPNEFYEAAMIDGAGPWRRFRNITLPMLRPTTFFVLVTSIIGSFQIFTFIYVMTEGGPLHATDVIVYHIY
;
A
#
# COMPACT_ATOMS: atom_id res chain seq x y z
N TRP A 1 5.58 10.28 0.75
CA TRP A 1 4.70 10.72 1.85
C TRP A 1 3.25 10.91 1.40
N ILE A 2 3.00 11.45 0.19
CA ILE A 2 1.66 11.77 -0.34
C ILE A 2 0.67 10.59 -0.27
N HIS A 3 1.11 9.37 -0.55
CA HIS A 3 0.23 8.20 -0.58
C HIS A 3 -0.07 7.57 0.79
N ILE A 4 0.68 7.94 1.85
CA ILE A 4 0.54 7.32 3.17
C ILE A 4 -0.85 7.59 3.76
N GLY A 5 -1.36 8.82 3.63
CA GLY A 5 -2.69 9.17 4.15
C GLY A 5 -3.80 8.34 3.52
N PHE A 6 -3.76 8.15 2.21
CA PHE A 6 -4.75 7.34 1.49
C PHE A 6 -4.67 5.86 1.88
N GLN A 7 -3.45 5.31 1.93
CA GLN A 7 -3.23 3.91 2.35
C GLN A 7 -3.74 3.66 3.78
N MET A 8 -3.54 4.60 4.71
CA MET A 8 -4.03 4.51 6.08
C MET A 8 -5.57 4.45 6.14
N VAL A 9 -6.27 5.25 5.35
CA VAL A 9 -7.74 5.21 5.29
C VAL A 9 -8.23 3.87 4.76
N ILE A 10 -7.57 3.31 3.74
CA ILE A 10 -7.90 1.99 3.20
C ILE A 10 -7.70 0.90 4.26
N PHE A 11 -6.58 0.93 4.99
CA PHE A 11 -6.32 -0.02 6.07
C PHE A 11 -7.34 0.10 7.20
N LEU A 12 -7.73 1.32 7.56
CA LEU A 12 -8.74 1.58 8.58
C LEU A 12 -10.12 1.05 8.16
N ALA A 13 -10.52 1.27 6.90
CA ALA A 13 -11.74 0.69 6.35
C ALA A 13 -11.69 -0.85 6.35
N GLY A 14 -10.54 -1.42 5.97
CA GLY A 14 -10.31 -2.87 6.02
C GLY A 14 -10.40 -3.45 7.43
N LEU A 15 -9.90 -2.73 8.44
CA LEU A 15 -10.00 -3.11 9.84
C LEU A 15 -11.45 -3.05 10.35
N GLN A 16 -12.20 -2.00 9.98
CA GLN A 16 -13.61 -1.84 10.36
C GLN A 16 -14.52 -2.89 9.71
N ALA A 17 -14.13 -3.43 8.56
CA ALA A 17 -14.87 -4.49 7.89
C ALA A 17 -14.75 -5.86 8.58
N ILE A 18 -13.82 -6.03 9.52
CA ILE A 18 -13.66 -7.29 10.27
C ILE A 18 -14.76 -7.39 11.33
N PRO A 19 -15.65 -8.40 11.27
CA PRO A 19 -16.69 -8.58 12.27
C PRO A 19 -16.12 -8.81 13.68
N ASN A 20 -16.67 -8.13 14.68
CA ASN A 20 -16.20 -8.23 16.08
C ASN A 20 -16.41 -9.63 16.69
N GLU A 21 -17.38 -10.39 16.19
CA GLU A 21 -17.70 -11.76 16.62
C GLU A 21 -16.48 -12.70 16.56
N PHE A 22 -15.56 -12.52 15.60
CA PHE A 22 -14.33 -13.32 15.53
C PHE A 22 -13.41 -13.04 16.72
N TYR A 23 -13.32 -11.79 17.15
CA TYR A 23 -12.49 -11.42 18.30
C TYR A 23 -13.12 -11.87 19.61
N GLU A 24 -14.45 -11.83 19.73
CA GLU A 24 -15.19 -12.31 20.89
C GLU A 24 -15.07 -13.82 21.04
N ALA A 25 -15.31 -14.58 19.96
CA ALA A 25 -15.13 -16.03 19.93
C ALA A 25 -13.70 -16.42 20.31
N ALA A 26 -12.70 -15.76 19.73
CA ALA A 26 -11.31 -16.02 20.07
C ALA A 26 -10.95 -15.64 21.52
N MET A 27 -11.61 -14.64 22.11
CA MET A 27 -11.44 -14.33 23.54
C MET A 27 -12.04 -15.42 24.43
N ILE A 28 -13.20 -15.96 24.07
CA ILE A 28 -13.83 -17.10 24.76
C ILE A 28 -12.91 -18.33 24.68
N ASP A 29 -12.28 -18.56 23.53
CA ASP A 29 -11.28 -19.63 23.32
C ASP A 29 -9.91 -19.36 23.98
N GLY A 30 -9.77 -18.27 24.75
CA GLY A 30 -8.54 -17.93 25.47
C GLY A 30 -7.39 -17.42 24.57
N ALA A 31 -7.68 -16.96 23.35
CA ALA A 31 -6.67 -16.43 22.45
C ALA A 31 -6.16 -15.05 22.91
N GLY A 32 -4.87 -15.00 23.28
CA GLY A 32 -4.19 -13.74 23.60
C GLY A 32 -4.10 -12.76 22.43
N PRO A 33 -3.70 -11.50 22.67
CA PRO A 33 -3.65 -10.43 21.66
C PRO A 33 -2.83 -10.80 20.40
N TRP A 34 -1.68 -11.45 20.58
CA TRP A 34 -0.83 -11.88 19.46
C TRP A 34 -1.49 -12.95 18.57
N ARG A 35 -2.19 -13.91 19.19
CA ARG A 35 -2.89 -14.98 18.48
C ARG A 35 -4.07 -14.42 17.69
N ARG A 36 -4.81 -13.48 18.27
CA ARG A 36 -5.88 -12.74 17.58
C ARG A 36 -5.35 -11.94 16.40
N PHE A 37 -4.25 -11.21 16.57
CA PHE A 37 -3.64 -10.46 15.47
C PHE A 37 -3.22 -11.36 14.30
N ARG A 38 -2.47 -12.44 14.57
CA ARG A 38 -1.93 -13.31 13.52
C ARG A 38 -2.98 -14.21 12.86
N ASN A 39 -4.02 -14.61 13.58
CA ASN A 39 -5.01 -15.57 13.07
C ASN A 39 -6.32 -14.92 12.59
N ILE A 40 -6.64 -13.70 13.03
CA ILE A 40 -7.87 -12.98 12.65
C ILE A 40 -7.51 -11.75 11.84
N THR A 41 -6.82 -10.79 12.47
CA THR A 41 -6.56 -9.48 11.86
C THR A 41 -5.73 -9.58 10.59
N LEU A 42 -4.57 -10.23 10.65
CA LEU A 42 -3.63 -10.33 9.52
C LEU A 42 -4.22 -11.12 8.34
N PRO A 43 -4.88 -12.28 8.52
CA PRO A 43 -5.50 -13.01 7.42
C PRO A 43 -6.68 -12.27 6.79
N MET A 44 -7.51 -11.60 7.60
CA MET A 44 -8.68 -10.87 7.09
C MET A 44 -8.30 -9.56 6.40
N LEU A 45 -7.16 -8.95 6.76
CA LEU A 45 -6.61 -7.81 6.02
C LEU A 45 -5.89 -8.19 4.72
N ARG A 46 -5.69 -9.48 4.41
CA ARG A 46 -4.98 -9.89 3.18
C ARG A 46 -5.49 -9.22 1.89
N PRO A 47 -6.81 -9.14 1.64
CA PRO A 47 -7.32 -8.50 0.42
C PRO A 47 -6.98 -7.00 0.38
N THR A 48 -7.13 -6.31 1.50
CA THR A 48 -6.79 -4.90 1.66
C THR A 48 -5.30 -4.64 1.44
N THR A 49 -4.44 -5.45 2.06
CA THR A 49 -2.99 -5.36 1.89
C THR A 49 -2.59 -5.65 0.44
N PHE A 50 -3.22 -6.63 -0.21
CA PHE A 50 -2.96 -6.94 -1.61
C PHE A 50 -3.34 -5.77 -2.54
N PHE A 51 -4.51 -5.18 -2.33
CA PHE A 51 -4.95 -4.00 -3.07
C PHE A 51 -3.98 -2.83 -2.90
N VAL A 52 -3.60 -2.51 -1.66
CA VAL A 52 -2.63 -1.45 -1.37
C VAL A 52 -1.28 -1.76 -2.01
N LEU A 53 -0.81 -3.00 -1.96
CA LEU A 53 0.46 -3.40 -2.57
C LEU A 53 0.46 -3.19 -4.08
N VAL A 54 -0.56 -3.67 -4.79
CA VAL A 54 -0.68 -3.55 -6.25
C VAL A 54 -0.78 -2.08 -6.66
N THR A 55 -1.67 -1.32 -6.02
CA THR A 55 -1.86 0.11 -6.32
C THR A 55 -0.62 0.94 -6.00
N SER A 56 0.11 0.58 -4.95
CA SER A 56 1.38 1.24 -4.61
C SER A 56 2.47 0.93 -5.63
N ILE A 57 2.58 -0.31 -6.09
CA ILE A 57 3.53 -0.69 -7.16
C ILE A 57 3.22 0.11 -8.42
N ILE A 58 1.95 0.16 -8.84
CA ILE A 58 1.51 0.95 -10.00
C ILE A 58 1.88 2.43 -9.82
N GLY A 59 1.55 3.01 -8.66
CA GLY A 59 1.87 4.41 -8.35
C GLY A 59 3.38 4.70 -8.33
N SER A 60 4.20 3.76 -7.84
CA SER A 60 5.66 3.88 -7.85
C SER A 60 6.24 3.91 -9.27
N PHE A 61 5.66 3.19 -10.23
CA PHE A 61 6.07 3.31 -11.63
C PHE A 61 5.64 4.65 -12.24
N GLN A 62 4.50 5.20 -11.83
CA GLN A 62 4.02 6.52 -12.28
C GLN A 62 4.79 7.70 -11.67
N ILE A 63 5.55 7.49 -10.58
CA ILE A 63 6.44 8.52 -10.02
C ILE A 63 7.53 8.95 -11.01
N PHE A 64 7.98 8.09 -11.92
CA PHE A 64 8.92 8.49 -12.98
C PHE A 64 8.34 9.59 -13.88
N THR A 65 7.05 9.48 -14.21
CA THR A 65 6.32 10.53 -14.93
C THR A 65 6.26 11.81 -14.10
N PHE A 66 6.08 11.69 -12.79
CA PHE A 66 6.04 12.84 -11.88
C PHE A 66 7.39 13.55 -11.75
N ILE A 67 8.50 12.80 -11.70
CA ILE A 67 9.87 13.36 -11.72
C ILE A 67 10.10 14.04 -13.07
N TYR A 68 9.77 13.38 -14.18
CA TYR A 68 9.92 13.95 -15.53
C TYR A 68 9.15 15.27 -15.71
N VAL A 69 7.92 15.35 -15.19
CA VAL A 69 7.08 16.57 -15.24
C VAL A 69 7.56 17.64 -14.26
N MET A 70 8.09 17.26 -13.09
CA MET A 70 8.59 18.23 -12.10
C MET A 70 9.98 18.77 -12.41
N THR A 71 10.83 18.02 -13.12
CA THR A 71 12.20 18.44 -13.42
C THR A 71 12.37 19.01 -14.83
N GLU A 72 11.39 18.81 -15.73
CA GLU A 72 11.45 19.23 -17.15
C GLU A 72 12.80 18.90 -17.86
N GLY A 73 13.59 17.96 -17.33
CA GLY A 73 14.94 17.66 -17.83
C GLY A 73 16.11 18.53 -17.33
N GLY A 74 16.11 19.11 -16.12
CA GLY A 74 17.27 19.88 -15.59
C GLY A 74 17.80 19.42 -14.21
N PRO A 75 19.13 19.55 -13.90
CA PRO A 75 20.22 20.15 -14.68
C PRO A 75 21.19 19.09 -15.27
N LEU A 76 21.71 19.33 -16.47
CA LEU A 76 22.83 18.60 -17.10
C LEU A 76 22.58 17.16 -17.58
N HIS A 77 21.52 16.89 -18.36
CA HIS A 77 21.48 15.71 -19.26
C HIS A 77 21.78 14.33 -18.62
N ALA A 78 21.72 14.19 -17.29
CA ALA A 78 22.14 12.98 -16.58
C ALA A 78 21.08 11.86 -16.62
N THR A 79 19.91 12.16 -17.17
CA THR A 79 18.77 11.26 -17.36
C THR A 79 18.38 11.12 -18.84
N ASP A 80 19.32 11.31 -19.77
CA ASP A 80 19.07 11.02 -21.18
C ASP A 80 18.93 9.50 -21.36
N VAL A 81 17.68 9.04 -21.34
CA VAL A 81 17.27 7.72 -21.80
C VAL A 81 17.56 7.61 -23.29
N ILE A 82 18.00 6.42 -23.73
CA ILE A 82 18.34 6.00 -25.12
C ILE A 82 17.33 6.43 -26.21
N VAL A 83 16.13 6.85 -25.84
CA VAL A 83 15.07 7.36 -26.73
C VAL A 83 15.49 8.60 -27.51
N TYR A 84 16.47 9.38 -27.05
CA TYR A 84 16.96 10.56 -27.78
C TYR A 84 17.77 10.26 -29.06
N HIS A 85 18.18 9.01 -29.29
CA HIS A 85 18.98 8.66 -30.48
C HIS A 85 18.18 8.15 -31.69
N ILE A 86 16.85 8.06 -31.58
CA ILE A 86 15.99 7.47 -32.62
C ILE A 86 15.14 8.53 -33.36
N TYR A 87 15.20 9.80 -32.96
CA TYR A 87 14.61 10.94 -33.68
C TYR A 87 15.69 11.95 -34.06
#